data_AF-A0A433QLY9-F1
#
_entry.id   AF-A0A433QLY9-F1
#
_cell.length_a   1.000
_cell.length_b   1.000
_cell.length_c   1.000
_cell.angle_alpha   90.00
_cell.angle_beta   90.00
_cell.angle_gamma   90.00
#
_symmetry.space_group_name_H-M   'P 1'
#
loop_
_entity.id
_entity.type
_entity.pdbx_description
1 polymer ?
#
loop_
_entity_poly.entity_id
_entity_poly.type
_entity_poly.pdbx_seq_one_letter_code
_entity_poly.pdbx_strand_id
1 'polypeptide(L)'
;MPFPTPLVLADHSRHRILGVSPGDASARKNIMSTTTQDKTTTVVLGYLKAMESWDAGNLAPFMDDSYVHHTHPTALGLPDRNKQEYIEHWRKTVIPMFKTWDVVVAQKVSDGSKVTLLV
;
A
#
# COMPACT_ATOMS: atom_id res chain seq x y z
N MET A 1 24.97 25.49 -34.76
CA MET A 1 23.62 25.96 -35.11
C MET A 1 22.94 24.88 -35.95
N PRO A 2 21.64 24.59 -35.84
CA PRO A 2 20.68 24.80 -34.74
C PRO A 2 19.81 23.53 -34.44
N PHE A 3 19.06 23.54 -33.34
CA PHE A 3 17.79 22.79 -33.20
C PHE A 3 16.69 23.48 -34.02
N PRO A 4 15.61 22.75 -34.37
CA PRO A 4 14.31 23.10 -33.77
C PRO A 4 13.36 21.90 -33.50
N THR A 5 12.64 21.96 -32.38
CA THR A 5 11.33 21.33 -32.05
C THR A 5 10.18 22.06 -32.80
N PRO A 6 8.88 21.62 -32.89
CA PRO A 6 8.02 21.19 -31.75
C PRO A 6 6.83 20.19 -32.00
N LEU A 7 6.24 19.73 -30.88
CA LEU A 7 4.82 19.40 -30.54
C LEU A 7 3.89 18.61 -31.50
N VAL A 8 3.22 17.55 -30.99
CA VAL A 8 1.75 17.28 -30.88
C VAL A 8 1.59 15.94 -30.11
N LEU A 9 1.17 15.89 -28.84
CA LEU A 9 -0.18 15.89 -28.23
C LEU A 9 -1.04 14.61 -28.45
N ALA A 10 -1.37 13.98 -27.31
CA ALA A 10 -2.61 13.26 -26.96
C ALA A 10 -2.98 11.89 -27.59
N ASP A 11 -3.11 10.92 -26.67
CA ASP A 11 -4.33 10.13 -26.39
C ASP A 11 -4.78 9.07 -27.40
N HIS A 12 -4.78 7.80 -26.96
CA HIS A 12 -6.01 7.02 -26.74
C HIS A 12 -5.68 5.55 -26.44
N SER A 13 -6.11 5.12 -25.26
CA SER A 13 -6.43 3.75 -24.90
C SER A 13 -7.21 3.03 -25.99
N ARG A 14 -6.69 1.90 -26.52
CA ARG A 14 -7.53 0.85 -27.12
C ARG A 14 -6.99 -0.56 -26.81
N HIS A 15 -7.83 -1.28 -26.08
CA HIS A 15 -7.82 -2.71 -25.83
C HIS A 15 -7.46 -3.56 -27.05
N ARG A 16 -6.61 -4.57 -26.85
CA ARG A 16 -6.55 -5.77 -27.69
C ARG A 16 -5.98 -6.96 -26.90
N ILE A 17 -6.83 -7.69 -26.18
CA ILE A 17 -6.53 -9.08 -25.83
C ILE A 17 -7.10 -9.94 -26.96
N LEU A 18 -6.20 -10.53 -27.73
CA LEU A 18 -6.47 -11.46 -28.82
C LEU A 18 -6.89 -12.83 -28.25
N GLY A 19 -8.01 -13.35 -28.75
CA GLY A 19 -8.28 -14.78 -28.92
C GLY A 19 -8.79 -15.56 -27.71
N VAL A 20 -10.12 -15.69 -27.59
CA VAL A 20 -10.75 -16.84 -26.91
C VAL A 20 -11.18 -17.85 -27.98
N SER A 21 -10.64 -19.06 -27.92
CA SER A 21 -11.12 -20.21 -28.69
C SER A 21 -12.33 -20.82 -27.95
N PRO A 22 -13.49 -21.02 -28.59
CA PRO A 22 -14.69 -21.52 -27.93
C PRO A 22 -14.72 -23.05 -28.00
N GLY A 23 -14.26 -23.71 -26.94
CA GLY A 23 -14.30 -25.17 -26.89
C GLY A 23 -13.57 -25.77 -25.71
N ASP A 24 -14.01 -25.44 -24.48
CA ASP A 24 -13.84 -26.29 -23.28
C ASP A 24 -14.61 -25.70 -22.10
N ALA A 25 -15.94 -25.76 -22.19
CA ALA A 25 -16.84 -25.37 -21.12
C ALA A 25 -17.08 -26.56 -20.17
N SER A 26 -16.15 -26.85 -19.25
CA SER A 26 -16.53 -27.59 -18.02
C SER A 26 -15.51 -27.67 -16.86
N ALA A 27 -14.27 -27.18 -16.96
CA ALA A 27 -13.25 -27.49 -15.94
C ALA A 27 -12.52 -26.29 -15.33
N ARG A 28 -13.15 -25.11 -15.21
CA ARG A 28 -12.58 -23.96 -14.48
C ARG A 28 -13.61 -23.30 -13.57
N LYS A 29 -14.07 -24.03 -12.55
CA LYS A 29 -14.69 -23.39 -11.38
C LYS A 29 -13.58 -22.80 -10.50
N ASN A 30 -13.75 -21.53 -10.15
CA ASN A 30 -12.83 -20.60 -9.47
C ASN A 30 -11.69 -20.09 -10.37
N ILE A 31 -11.98 -19.30 -11.39
CA ILE A 31 -12.15 -17.83 -11.26
C ILE A 31 -11.00 -17.29 -10.39
N MET A 32 -9.83 -17.00 -10.96
CA MET A 32 -9.47 -15.62 -11.28
C MET A 32 -10.22 -14.56 -10.44
N SER A 33 -10.03 -14.57 -9.12
CA SER A 33 -10.23 -13.38 -8.29
C SER A 33 -9.01 -12.47 -8.40
N THR A 34 -8.57 -12.17 -9.63
CA THR A 34 -7.47 -11.24 -9.95
C THR A 34 -7.99 -9.87 -10.34
N THR A 35 -9.25 -9.56 -10.07
CA THR A 35 -9.90 -8.33 -10.55
C THR A 35 -10.56 -7.58 -9.40
N THR A 36 -9.73 -7.06 -8.52
CA THR A 36 -9.91 -5.85 -7.68
C THR A 36 -8.77 -5.97 -6.68
N GLN A 37 -7.75 -5.12 -6.79
CA GLN A 37 -6.85 -4.94 -5.66
C GLN A 37 -7.75 -4.55 -4.49
N ASP A 38 -7.87 -5.46 -3.52
CA ASP A 38 -8.66 -5.28 -2.31
C ASP A 38 -8.35 -3.88 -1.74
N LYS A 39 -9.39 -3.05 -1.57
CA LYS A 39 -9.25 -1.65 -1.14
C LYS A 39 -8.42 -1.56 0.14
N THR A 40 -8.57 -2.54 1.02
CA THR A 40 -7.79 -2.69 2.26
C THR A 40 -6.31 -2.86 1.96
N THR A 41 -5.95 -3.73 1.01
CA THR A 41 -4.57 -3.90 0.55
C THR A 41 -3.99 -2.59 -0.02
N THR A 42 -4.76 -1.84 -0.81
CA THR A 42 -4.29 -0.56 -1.37
C THR A 42 -3.99 0.46 -0.27
N VAL A 43 -4.85 0.56 0.75
CA VAL A 43 -4.65 1.46 1.89
C VAL A 43 -3.39 1.06 2.67
N VAL A 44 -3.21 -0.22 2.99
CA VAL A 44 -2.04 -0.70 3.74
C VAL A 44 -0.72 -0.48 2.98
N LEU A 45 -0.69 -0.73 1.67
CA LEU A 45 0.52 -0.46 0.88
C LEU A 45 0.80 1.04 0.74
N GLY A 46 -0.24 1.87 0.65
CA GLY A 46 -0.10 3.32 0.68
C GLY A 46 0.49 3.82 2.00
N TYR A 47 0.03 3.25 3.12
CA TYR A 47 0.58 3.50 4.44
C TYR A 47 2.08 3.15 4.53
N LEU A 48 2.50 1.97 4.06
CA LEU A 48 3.93 1.60 4.04
C LEU A 48 4.77 2.58 3.20
N LYS A 49 4.28 2.95 2.02
CA LYS A 49 4.95 3.91 1.16
C LYS A 49 5.05 5.30 1.81
N ALA A 50 4.08 5.70 2.62
CA ALA A 50 4.15 6.93 3.39
C ALA A 50 5.20 6.86 4.51
N MET A 51 5.40 5.69 5.14
CA MET A 51 6.49 5.50 6.10
C MET A 51 7.87 5.65 5.42
N GLU A 52 8.02 5.12 4.21
CA GLU A 52 9.25 5.27 3.39
C GLU A 52 9.52 6.72 2.99
N SER A 53 8.53 7.61 3.01
CA SER A 53 8.72 9.00 2.61
C SER A 53 9.37 9.86 3.70
N TRP A 54 9.62 9.32 4.90
CA TRP A 54 10.24 10.06 6.00
C TRP A 54 9.52 11.34 6.43
N ASP A 55 8.22 11.42 6.14
CA ASP A 55 7.36 12.54 6.49
C ASP A 55 6.14 12.01 7.24
N ALA A 56 6.12 12.19 8.56
CA ALA A 56 5.04 11.74 9.42
C ALA A 56 3.67 12.36 9.02
N GLY A 57 3.66 13.51 8.34
CA GLY A 57 2.44 14.13 7.82
C GLY A 57 1.75 13.27 6.76
N ASN A 58 2.51 12.46 6.00
CA ASN A 58 1.98 11.59 4.96
C ASN A 58 1.28 10.34 5.49
N LEU A 59 1.40 10.03 6.79
CA LEU A 59 0.73 8.89 7.40
C LEU A 59 -0.76 9.18 7.66
N ALA A 60 -1.11 10.43 7.97
CA ALA A 60 -2.46 10.81 8.42
C ALA A 60 -3.62 10.41 7.48
N PRO A 61 -3.48 10.47 6.13
CA PRO A 61 -4.56 10.07 5.22
C PRO A 61 -4.90 8.58 5.23
N PHE A 62 -4.03 7.73 5.76
CA PHE A 62 -4.22 6.27 5.79
C PHE A 62 -4.77 5.75 7.13
N MET A 63 -5.07 6.66 8.06
CA MET A 63 -5.60 6.34 9.38
C MET A 63 -6.88 7.15 9.61
N ASP A 64 -7.97 6.48 9.99
CA ASP A 64 -9.16 7.17 10.48
C ASP A 64 -9.02 7.61 11.94
N ASP A 65 -10.01 8.33 12.45
CA ASP A 65 -9.97 8.86 13.83
C ASP A 65 -10.23 7.79 14.90
N SER A 66 -10.69 6.60 14.51
CA SER A 66 -10.81 5.44 15.39
C SER A 66 -9.53 4.59 15.46
N TYR A 67 -8.49 4.98 14.72
CA TYR A 67 -7.22 4.26 14.68
C TYR A 67 -6.55 4.17 16.05
N VAL A 68 -6.14 2.94 16.39
CA VAL A 68 -5.31 2.63 17.55
C VAL A 68 -4.12 1.78 17.10
N HIS A 69 -2.91 2.25 17.40
CA HIS A 69 -1.67 1.52 17.19
C HIS A 69 -1.37 0.66 18.42
N HIS A 70 -1.37 -0.65 18.21
CA HIS A 70 -0.94 -1.64 19.21
C HIS A 70 0.47 -2.11 18.90
N THR A 71 1.35 -2.10 19.91
CA THR A 71 2.71 -2.64 19.77
C THR A 71 2.82 -4.01 20.46
N HIS A 72 3.29 -5.00 19.71
CA HIS A 72 3.54 -6.35 20.20
C HIS A 72 5.05 -6.67 20.18
N PRO A 73 5.54 -7.56 21.08
CA PRO A 73 4.79 -8.19 22.17
C PRO A 73 4.45 -7.20 23.30
N THR A 74 3.32 -7.42 23.97
CA THR A 74 2.85 -6.55 25.08
C THR A 74 3.82 -6.52 26.26
N ALA A 75 4.69 -7.53 26.38
CA ALA A 75 5.77 -7.59 27.36
C ALA A 75 6.75 -6.41 27.27
N LEU A 76 6.79 -5.67 26.15
CA LEU A 76 7.56 -4.43 26.02
C LEU A 76 6.96 -3.27 26.83
N GLY A 77 5.74 -3.40 27.37
CA GLY A 77 5.09 -2.39 28.19
C GLY A 77 4.82 -1.08 27.44
N LEU A 78 4.80 -1.12 26.10
CA LEU A 78 4.58 0.06 25.27
C LEU A 78 3.08 0.39 25.23
N PRO A 79 2.71 1.68 25.39
CA PRO A 79 1.31 2.07 25.39
C PRO A 79 0.71 1.96 23.99
N ASP A 80 -0.58 1.67 23.95
CA ASP A 80 -1.39 1.92 22.77
C ASP A 80 -1.37 3.42 22.44
N ARG A 81 -1.38 3.74 21.14
CA ARG A 81 -1.37 5.14 20.68
C ARG A 81 -2.52 5.38 19.73
N ASN A 82 -3.26 6.46 19.93
CA ASN A 82 -4.20 6.92 18.91
C ASN A 82 -3.46 7.50 17.69
N LYS A 83 -4.21 7.87 16.63
CA LYS A 83 -3.65 8.46 15.40
C LYS A 83 -2.67 9.61 15.64
N GLN A 84 -3.05 10.59 16.48
CA GLN A 84 -2.22 11.78 16.72
C GLN A 84 -0.95 11.41 17.48
N GLU A 85 -1.08 10.59 18.52
CA GLU A 85 0.05 10.11 19.32
C GLU A 85 1.02 9.25 18.50
N TYR A 86 0.51 8.44 17.57
CA TYR A 86 1.32 7.60 16.70
C TYR A 86 2.13 8.41 15.69
N ILE A 87 1.49 9.39 15.03
CA ILE A 87 2.16 10.32 14.10
C ILE A 87 3.23 11.12 14.85
N GLU A 88 2.92 11.59 16.05
CA GLU A 88 3.86 12.35 16.86
C GLU A 88 5.04 11.49 17.34
N HIS A 89 4.79 10.23 17.71
CA HIS A 89 5.84 9.26 18.02
C HIS A 89 6.78 9.03 16.82
N TRP A 90 6.22 8.90 15.62
CA TRP A 90 7.00 8.81 14.38
C TRP A 90 7.90 10.04 14.19
N ARG A 91 7.33 11.23 14.32
CA ARG A 91 8.04 12.51 14.15
C ARG A 91 9.15 12.72 15.19
N LYS A 92 8.87 12.43 16.46
CA LYS A 92 9.77 12.76 17.58
C LYS A 92 10.78 11.66 17.91
N THR A 93 10.44 10.40 17.63
CA THR A 93 11.24 9.25 18.09
C THR A 93 11.81 8.46 16.93
N VAL A 94 10.96 8.01 15.99
CA VAL A 94 11.39 7.08 14.94
C VAL A 94 12.29 7.78 13.93
N ILE A 95 11.81 8.88 13.33
CA ILE A 95 12.55 9.63 12.31
C ILE A 95 13.93 10.08 12.84
N PRO A 96 14.06 10.75 14.00
CA PRO A 96 15.38 11.20 14.47
C PRO A 96 16.35 10.07 14.83
N MET A 97 15.85 8.86 15.11
CA MET A 97 16.66 7.73 15.57
C MET A 97 17.33 6.96 14.42
N PHE A 98 16.73 6.96 13.24
CA PHE A 98 17.22 6.20 12.09
C PHE A 98 17.82 7.13 11.01
N LYS A 99 18.69 6.58 10.16
CA LYS A 99 19.19 7.28 8.96
C LYS A 99 18.41 6.91 7.70
N THR A 100 17.93 5.67 7.67
CA THR A 100 17.19 5.06 6.57
C THR A 100 16.20 4.07 7.17
N TRP A 101 15.07 3.89 6.49
CA TRP A 101 14.03 2.94 6.87
C TRP A 101 13.51 2.32 5.57
N ASP A 102 13.45 1.00 5.53
CA ASP A 102 12.98 0.22 4.39
C ASP A 102 12.12 -0.93 4.93
N VAL A 103 10.98 -1.18 4.28
CA VAL A 103 10.05 -2.25 4.68
C VAL A 103 9.92 -3.24 3.54
N VAL A 104 10.55 -4.39 3.68
CA VAL A 104 10.44 -5.47 2.70
C VAL A 104 9.32 -6.41 3.14
N VAL A 105 8.22 -6.44 2.39
CA VAL A 105 7.11 -7.36 2.66
C VAL A 105 7.45 -8.74 2.10
N ALA A 106 7.77 -9.70 2.98
CA ALA A 106 8.05 -11.08 2.62
C ALA A 106 6.79 -11.86 2.21
N GLN A 107 5.69 -11.65 2.95
CA GLN A 107 4.42 -12.31 2.67
C GLN A 107 3.23 -11.41 3.04
N LYS A 108 2.17 -11.49 2.22
CA LYS A 108 0.89 -10.84 2.46
C LYS A 108 -0.22 -11.87 2.53
N VAL A 109 -1.04 -11.79 3.58
CA VAL A 109 -2.28 -12.56 3.72
C VAL A 109 -3.43 -11.54 3.88
N SER A 110 -4.50 -11.68 3.08
CA SER A 110 -5.72 -10.87 3.23
C SER A 110 -6.94 -11.76 3.35
N ASP A 111 -7.86 -11.39 4.23
CA ASP A 111 -9.19 -12.00 4.37
C ASP A 111 -10.32 -11.12 3.83
N GLY A 112 -9.98 -9.99 3.20
CA GLY A 112 -10.91 -8.99 2.67
C GLY A 112 -11.24 -7.85 3.64
N SER A 113 -11.05 -8.05 4.94
CA SER A 113 -11.25 -7.02 5.97
C SER A 113 -9.95 -6.62 6.68
N LYS A 114 -8.98 -7.53 6.69
CA LYS A 114 -7.67 -7.37 7.32
C LYS A 114 -6.58 -7.79 6.36
N VAL A 115 -5.45 -7.11 6.48
CA VAL A 115 -4.22 -7.44 5.77
C VAL A 115 -3.16 -7.71 6.82
N THR A 116 -2.60 -8.91 6.80
CA THR A 116 -1.43 -9.30 7.59
C THR A 116 -0.21 -9.26 6.69
N LEU A 117 0.79 -8.48 7.10
CA LEU A 117 2.09 -8.41 6.45
C LEU A 117 3.11 -9.10 7.32
N LEU A 118 3.85 -10.03 6.74
CA LEU A 118 5.09 -10.52 7.30
C LEU A 118 6.21 -9.67 6.69
N VAL A 119 6.87 -8.91 7.55
CA VAL A 119 7.97 -7.99 7.23
C VAL A 119 9.28 -8.55 7.74
#